data_AF-A0A958R7D0-F1
#
_entry.id   AF-A0A958R7D0-F1
#
_cell.length_a   1.000
_cell.length_b   1.000
_cell.length_c   1.000
_cell.angle_alpha   90.00
_cell.angle_beta   90.00
_cell.angle_gamma   90.00
#
_symmetry.space_group_name_H-M   'P 1'
#
loop_
_entity.id
_entity.type
_entity.pdbx_description
1 polymer ?
#
loop_
_entity_poly.entity_id
_entity_poly.type
_entity_poly.pdbx_seq_one_letter_code
_entity_poly.pdbx_strand_id
1 'polypeptide(L)'
;MSSKINETLQALNNYWTLFQQEKISPQDIAALSFLSYYHFLSTSPSFYQLQKHEHLPNNNEIKSYSMASDPFILNILALSPTKNAPMNLYELFNRITFKGVKLVAIKALCLWYQQKFTLEVVDYIPSPLDILKMQAQGRRCISILRTPKALVQRFDHNRNVQQFLVHDLEHAWQMFSSSESSIAQTQVSQKLLNLYYSGKIDFLFENEATTKSINYIFSDMNTHPQHTLLSLKSVLLDYYKIQTGVNKLDFLTEQEFSRQWKLVCNSLV
;
A
#
# COMPACT_ATOMS: atom_id res chain seq x y z
N MET A 1 0.98 -10.13 26.61
CA MET A 1 1.39 -9.89 25.20
C MET A 1 1.41 -11.18 24.38
N SER A 2 2.05 -12.26 24.86
CA SER A 2 2.12 -13.55 24.15
C SER A 2 0.74 -14.16 23.78
N SER A 3 -0.24 -14.15 24.68
CA SER A 3 -1.59 -14.67 24.39
C SER A 3 -2.28 -13.94 23.22
N LYS A 4 -2.22 -12.60 23.21
CA LYS A 4 -2.84 -11.76 22.17
C LYS A 4 -2.17 -11.95 20.80
N ILE A 5 -0.84 -12.14 20.79
CA ILE A 5 -0.10 -12.48 19.57
C ILE A 5 -0.58 -13.83 19.02
N ASN A 6 -0.66 -14.86 19.86
CA ASN A 6 -1.05 -16.20 19.42
C ASN A 6 -2.49 -16.22 18.88
N GLU A 7 -3.42 -15.56 19.58
CA GLU A 7 -4.81 -15.43 19.14
C GLU A 7 -4.91 -14.71 17.78
N THR A 8 -4.20 -13.59 17.63
CA THR A 8 -4.15 -12.82 16.37
C THR A 8 -3.57 -13.65 15.23
N LEU A 9 -2.47 -14.37 15.48
CA LEU A 9 -1.83 -15.23 14.47
C LEU A 9 -2.73 -16.39 14.06
N GLN A 10 -3.43 -17.00 15.02
CA GLN A 10 -4.38 -18.07 14.75
C GLN A 10 -5.52 -17.57 13.85
N ALA A 11 -6.10 -16.41 14.17
CA ALA A 11 -7.13 -15.78 13.35
C ALA A 11 -6.62 -15.49 11.92
N LEU A 12 -5.47 -14.80 11.80
CA LEU A 12 -4.88 -14.47 10.49
C LEU A 12 -4.60 -15.72 9.64
N ASN A 13 -4.08 -16.80 10.23
CA ASN A 13 -3.81 -18.04 9.50
C ASN A 13 -5.10 -18.79 9.10
N ASN A 14 -6.13 -18.74 9.93
CA ASN A 14 -7.44 -19.30 9.59
C ASN A 14 -8.04 -18.55 8.40
N TYR A 15 -8.04 -17.21 8.43
CA TYR A 15 -8.55 -16.40 7.32
C TYR A 15 -7.71 -16.61 6.05
N TRP A 16 -6.39 -16.67 6.16
CA TRP A 16 -5.53 -16.96 5.03
C TRP A 16 -5.85 -18.32 4.40
N THR A 17 -6.11 -19.33 5.22
CA THR A 17 -6.53 -20.66 4.74
C THR A 17 -7.86 -20.60 4.01
N LEU A 18 -8.85 -19.86 4.52
CA LEU A 18 -10.13 -19.64 3.83
C LEU A 18 -9.93 -18.92 2.49
N PHE A 19 -9.03 -17.93 2.44
CA PHE A 19 -8.70 -17.19 1.23
C PHE A 19 -8.05 -18.09 0.17
N GLN A 20 -7.08 -18.92 0.56
CA GLN A 20 -6.43 -19.89 -0.32
C GLN A 20 -7.40 -20.98 -0.83
N GLN A 21 -8.47 -21.25 -0.07
CA GLN A 21 -9.56 -22.14 -0.47
C GLN A 21 -10.67 -21.42 -1.26
N GLU A 22 -10.48 -20.14 -1.61
CA GLU A 22 -11.44 -19.29 -2.32
C GLU A 22 -12.81 -19.17 -1.61
N LYS A 23 -12.85 -19.43 -0.31
CA LYS A 23 -14.07 -19.32 0.51
C LYS A 23 -14.40 -17.89 0.91
N ILE A 24 -13.39 -17.02 0.89
CA ILE A 24 -13.53 -15.58 1.15
C ILE A 24 -12.81 -14.80 0.04
N SER A 25 -13.28 -13.60 -0.23
CA SER A 25 -12.72 -12.75 -1.29
C SER A 25 -11.40 -12.09 -0.86
N PRO A 26 -10.61 -11.55 -1.83
CA PRO A 26 -9.46 -10.70 -1.54
C PRO A 26 -9.79 -9.52 -0.60
N GLN A 27 -10.98 -8.94 -0.74
CA GLN A 27 -11.47 -7.84 0.07
C GLN A 27 -11.75 -8.28 1.51
N ASP A 28 -12.31 -9.48 1.67
CA ASP A 28 -12.61 -10.06 2.98
C ASP A 28 -11.34 -10.34 3.76
N ILE A 29 -10.32 -10.98 3.15
CA ILE A 29 -9.05 -11.27 3.84
C ILE A 29 -8.33 -9.98 4.25
N ALA A 30 -8.38 -8.93 3.43
CA ALA A 30 -7.82 -7.63 3.79
C ALA A 30 -8.57 -6.98 4.96
N ALA A 31 -9.91 -7.00 4.94
CA ALA A 31 -10.76 -6.46 5.99
C ALA A 31 -10.57 -7.21 7.33
N LEU A 32 -10.57 -8.54 7.31
CA LEU A 32 -10.34 -9.38 8.49
C LEU A 32 -8.95 -9.18 9.07
N SER A 33 -7.94 -9.06 8.21
CA SER A 33 -6.56 -8.79 8.63
C SER A 33 -6.43 -7.42 9.27
N PHE A 34 -7.05 -6.40 8.68
CA PHE A 34 -7.12 -5.07 9.28
C PHE A 34 -7.73 -5.10 10.69
N LEU A 35 -8.87 -5.78 10.87
CA LEU A 35 -9.53 -5.90 12.18
C LEU A 35 -8.65 -6.64 13.19
N SER A 36 -7.99 -7.72 12.74
CA SER A 36 -7.06 -8.49 13.56
C SER A 36 -5.88 -7.64 14.04
N TYR A 37 -5.26 -6.85 13.14
CA TYR A 37 -4.19 -5.93 13.51
C TYR A 37 -4.67 -4.80 14.42
N TYR A 38 -5.86 -4.24 14.14
CA TYR A 38 -6.44 -3.20 14.96
C TYR A 38 -6.70 -3.68 16.38
N HIS A 39 -7.28 -4.88 16.53
CA HIS A 39 -7.47 -5.52 17.83
C HIS A 39 -6.14 -5.74 18.53
N PHE A 40 -5.15 -6.33 17.84
CA PHE A 40 -3.82 -6.60 18.37
C PHE A 40 -3.15 -5.33 18.94
N LEU A 41 -3.13 -4.24 18.16
CA LEU A 41 -2.42 -3.00 18.48
C LEU A 41 -3.17 -2.07 19.43
N SER A 42 -4.50 -2.14 19.48
CA SER A 42 -5.29 -1.27 20.34
C SER A 42 -5.24 -1.74 21.80
N THR A 43 -4.91 -0.82 22.71
CA THR A 43 -5.08 -1.01 24.16
C THR A 43 -6.54 -0.83 24.57
N SER A 44 -7.24 0.09 23.91
CA SER A 44 -8.70 0.28 23.97
C SER A 44 -9.19 0.60 22.56
N PRO A 45 -9.69 -0.37 21.78
CA PRO A 45 -10.21 -0.09 20.45
C PRO A 45 -11.37 0.91 20.57
N SER A 46 -11.27 2.03 19.85
CA SER A 46 -12.24 3.10 19.90
C SER A 46 -12.81 3.31 18.50
N PHE A 47 -14.08 2.95 18.36
CA PHE A 47 -14.83 3.09 17.11
C PHE A 47 -15.67 4.35 17.19
N TYR A 48 -15.70 5.12 16.10
CA TYR A 48 -16.65 6.21 15.95
C TYR A 48 -17.65 5.82 14.87
N GLN A 49 -18.90 5.61 15.28
CA GLN A 49 -19.99 5.34 14.36
C GLN A 49 -20.36 6.64 13.63
N LEU A 50 -20.52 6.57 12.31
CA LEU A 50 -21.06 7.68 11.55
C LEU A 50 -22.53 7.84 11.93
N GLN A 51 -22.91 9.01 12.43
CA GLN A 51 -24.23 9.21 13.02
C GLN A 51 -25.38 9.08 12.00
N LYS A 52 -25.16 9.28 10.69
CA LYS A 52 -26.21 9.21 9.64
C LYS A 52 -25.78 8.85 8.20
N HIS A 53 -24.51 8.57 7.90
CA HIS A 53 -24.04 8.45 6.50
C HIS A 53 -23.10 7.27 6.27
N GLU A 54 -23.26 6.62 5.13
CA GLU A 54 -22.29 5.68 4.57
C GLU A 54 -21.12 6.45 3.93
N HIS A 55 -19.92 5.89 3.94
CA HIS A 55 -18.76 6.51 3.28
C HIS A 55 -18.93 6.60 1.77
N LEU A 56 -19.62 5.62 1.19
CA LEU A 56 -19.98 5.55 -0.22
C LEU A 56 -21.44 5.08 -0.35
N PRO A 57 -22.23 5.69 -1.24
CA PRO A 57 -23.57 5.20 -1.54
C PRO A 57 -23.49 3.77 -2.07
N ASN A 58 -24.36 2.89 -1.57
CA ASN A 58 -24.48 1.54 -2.07
C ASN A 58 -25.72 1.36 -2.95
N ASN A 59 -25.50 1.02 -4.22
CA ASN A 59 -26.59 0.78 -5.19
C ASN A 59 -26.81 -0.71 -5.49
N ASN A 60 -25.92 -1.60 -5.02
CA ASN A 60 -25.91 -3.02 -5.39
C ASN A 60 -25.76 -3.92 -4.15
N GLU A 61 -26.19 -5.17 -4.28
CA GLU A 61 -25.88 -6.20 -3.30
C GLU A 61 -24.38 -6.54 -3.37
N ILE A 62 -23.64 -6.28 -2.29
CA ILE A 62 -22.20 -6.55 -2.22
C ILE A 62 -22.01 -7.84 -1.44
N LYS A 63 -21.51 -8.87 -2.12
CA LYS A 63 -21.11 -10.12 -1.49
C LYS A 63 -19.89 -9.87 -0.61
N SER A 64 -20.06 -10.06 0.70
CA SER A 64 -19.01 -9.87 1.69
C SER A 64 -19.18 -10.90 2.82
N TYR A 65 -18.07 -11.24 3.47
CA TYR A 65 -18.02 -12.17 4.57
C TYR A 65 -18.98 -11.78 5.70
N SER A 66 -19.82 -12.74 6.10
CA SER A 66 -20.71 -12.57 7.25
C SER A 66 -19.93 -12.81 8.54
N MET A 67 -19.98 -11.81 9.43
CA MET A 67 -19.29 -11.87 10.73
C MET A 67 -20.11 -12.57 11.81
N ALA A 68 -21.36 -12.96 11.52
CA ALA A 68 -22.32 -13.44 12.52
C ALA A 68 -21.87 -14.73 13.24
N SER A 69 -21.00 -15.51 12.62
CA SER A 69 -20.48 -16.77 13.17
C SER A 69 -18.98 -16.73 13.50
N ASP A 70 -18.33 -15.56 13.39
CA ASP A 70 -16.90 -15.42 13.66
C ASP A 70 -16.67 -14.95 15.11
N PRO A 71 -16.29 -15.85 16.04
CA PRO A 71 -16.15 -15.50 17.44
C PRO A 71 -15.04 -14.47 17.70
N PHE A 72 -13.98 -14.46 16.88
CA PHE A 72 -12.89 -13.51 17.04
C PHE A 72 -13.34 -12.11 16.64
N ILE A 73 -14.01 -11.98 15.49
CA ILE A 73 -14.56 -10.68 15.06
C ILE A 73 -15.67 -10.20 15.99
N LEU A 74 -16.56 -11.09 16.45
CA LEU A 74 -17.59 -10.73 17.41
C LEU A 74 -16.99 -10.20 18.73
N ASN A 75 -15.89 -10.79 19.21
CA ASN A 75 -15.17 -10.27 20.38
C ASN A 75 -14.59 -8.86 20.14
N ILE A 76 -14.05 -8.59 18.94
CA ILE A 76 -13.57 -7.25 18.55
C ILE A 76 -14.74 -6.24 18.56
N LEU A 77 -15.88 -6.63 18.00
CA LEU A 77 -17.05 -5.77 17.86
C LEU A 77 -17.86 -5.60 19.14
N ALA A 78 -17.75 -6.52 20.11
CA ALA A 78 -18.36 -6.37 21.44
C ALA A 78 -17.89 -5.09 22.16
N LEU A 79 -16.72 -4.57 21.77
CA LEU A 79 -16.13 -3.32 22.26
C LEU A 79 -16.61 -2.08 21.48
N SER A 80 -17.39 -2.25 20.42
CA SER A 80 -17.95 -1.16 19.59
C SER A 80 -19.29 -0.66 20.16
N PRO A 81 -19.59 0.66 20.07
CA PRO A 81 -20.91 1.19 20.40
C PRO A 81 -22.04 0.64 19.51
N THR A 82 -21.71 -0.02 18.40
CA THR A 82 -22.66 -0.65 17.47
C THR A 82 -23.10 -2.03 17.96
N LYS A 83 -23.76 -2.12 19.12
CA LYS A 83 -24.25 -3.40 19.68
C LYS A 83 -25.25 -4.15 18.78
N ASN A 84 -25.80 -3.50 17.73
CA ASN A 84 -26.89 -4.03 16.89
C ASN A 84 -26.68 -3.97 15.35
N ALA A 85 -25.47 -3.78 14.80
CA ALA A 85 -25.21 -3.94 13.34
C ALA A 85 -23.69 -4.00 13.07
N PRO A 86 -23.17 -4.86 12.16
CA PRO A 86 -23.62 -5.09 10.77
C PRO A 86 -23.75 -6.57 10.30
N MET A 87 -24.35 -6.80 9.12
CA MET A 87 -24.59 -8.14 8.54
C MET A 87 -23.35 -8.75 7.85
N ASN A 88 -22.38 -7.92 7.42
CA ASN A 88 -21.13 -8.33 6.76
C ASN A 88 -19.98 -7.29 6.90
N LEU A 89 -18.76 -7.63 6.45
CA LEU A 89 -17.59 -6.75 6.56
C LEU A 89 -17.72 -5.45 5.75
N TYR A 90 -18.27 -5.50 4.54
CA TYR A 90 -18.44 -4.28 3.73
C TYR A 90 -19.28 -3.23 4.48
N GLU A 91 -20.42 -3.62 5.04
CA GLU A 91 -21.27 -2.72 5.81
C GLU A 91 -20.56 -2.14 7.04
N LEU A 92 -19.75 -2.96 7.73
CA LEU A 92 -18.94 -2.51 8.86
C LEU A 92 -18.04 -1.34 8.45
N PHE A 93 -17.21 -1.58 7.44
CA PHE A 93 -16.22 -0.62 6.98
C PHE A 93 -16.89 0.60 6.35
N ASN A 94 -18.05 0.45 5.70
CA ASN A 94 -18.76 1.58 5.09
C ASN A 94 -19.48 2.50 6.13
N ARG A 95 -19.62 2.07 7.39
CA ARG A 95 -20.39 2.81 8.43
C ARG A 95 -19.56 3.24 9.64
N ILE A 96 -18.37 2.68 9.82
CA ILE A 96 -17.52 2.95 10.97
C ILE A 96 -16.25 3.68 10.55
N THR A 97 -15.73 4.49 11.46
CA THR A 97 -14.37 5.02 11.38
C THR A 97 -13.53 4.48 12.52
N PHE A 98 -12.28 4.17 12.21
CA PHE A 98 -11.31 3.64 13.16
C PHE A 98 -10.38 4.77 13.59
N LYS A 99 -10.16 4.92 14.90
CA LYS A 99 -9.24 5.93 15.40
C LYS A 99 -7.86 5.77 14.79
N GLY A 100 -7.31 6.87 14.27
CA GLY A 100 -5.97 6.90 13.68
C GLY A 100 -5.86 6.32 12.27
N VAL A 101 -6.98 5.97 11.63
CA VAL A 101 -7.00 5.46 10.25
C VAL A 101 -7.62 6.51 9.33
N LYS A 102 -6.94 6.84 8.23
CA LYS A 102 -7.44 7.83 7.28
C LYS A 102 -8.66 7.29 6.55
N LEU A 103 -9.65 8.16 6.38
CA LEU A 103 -10.91 7.82 5.70
C LEU A 103 -10.69 7.32 4.26
N VAL A 104 -9.68 7.84 3.56
CA VAL A 104 -9.36 7.42 2.19
C VAL A 104 -9.01 5.94 2.07
N ALA A 105 -8.37 5.34 3.08
CA ALA A 105 -8.06 3.91 3.08
C ALA A 105 -9.33 3.06 3.21
N ILE A 106 -10.27 3.48 4.06
CA ILE A 106 -11.56 2.81 4.22
C ILE A 106 -12.38 2.91 2.92
N LYS A 107 -12.39 4.10 2.29
CA LYS A 107 -13.03 4.28 0.99
C LYS A 107 -12.39 3.41 -0.10
N ALA A 108 -11.06 3.25 -0.10
CA ALA A 108 -10.37 2.35 -1.01
C ALA A 108 -10.89 0.91 -0.89
N LEU A 109 -10.96 0.41 0.35
CA LEU A 109 -11.47 -0.94 0.63
C LEU A 109 -12.92 -1.09 0.18
N CYS A 110 -13.79 -0.11 0.45
CA CYS A 110 -15.19 -0.15 0.00
C CYS A 110 -15.32 -0.10 -1.53
N LEU A 111 -14.52 0.72 -2.24
CA LEU A 111 -14.50 0.73 -3.71
C LEU A 111 -13.98 -0.60 -4.28
N TRP A 112 -13.06 -1.25 -3.58
CA TRP A 112 -12.57 -2.57 -3.95
C TRP A 112 -13.65 -3.65 -3.80
N TYR A 113 -14.48 -3.59 -2.73
CA TYR A 113 -15.69 -4.43 -2.61
C TYR A 113 -16.70 -4.16 -3.73
N GLN A 114 -16.82 -2.91 -4.17
CA GLN A 114 -17.64 -2.52 -5.32
C GLN A 114 -17.00 -2.85 -6.68
N GLN A 115 -15.88 -3.57 -6.70
CA GLN A 115 -15.15 -3.98 -7.91
C GLN A 115 -14.75 -2.81 -8.82
N LYS A 116 -14.52 -1.62 -8.26
CA LYS A 116 -14.09 -0.44 -9.04
C LYS A 116 -12.64 -0.55 -9.51
N PHE A 117 -11.85 -1.38 -8.84
CA PHE A 117 -10.50 -1.76 -9.21
C PHE A 117 -10.15 -3.09 -8.54
N THR A 118 -9.01 -3.68 -8.90
CA THR A 118 -8.52 -4.95 -8.32
C THR A 118 -7.17 -4.71 -7.66
N LEU A 119 -6.96 -5.32 -6.49
CA LEU A 119 -5.66 -5.40 -5.81
C LEU A 119 -5.23 -6.85 -5.69
N GLU A 120 -3.92 -7.08 -5.82
CA GLU A 120 -3.30 -8.38 -5.54
C GLU A 120 -3.04 -8.54 -4.05
N VAL A 121 -3.47 -9.66 -3.47
CA VAL A 121 -3.19 -9.98 -2.07
C VAL A 121 -1.92 -10.82 -2.00
N VAL A 122 -0.93 -10.35 -1.25
CA VAL A 122 0.33 -11.06 -1.00
C VAL A 122 0.58 -11.19 0.50
N ASP A 123 1.32 -12.22 0.94
CA ASP A 123 1.70 -12.42 2.35
C ASP A 123 3.18 -12.13 2.64
N TYR A 124 3.84 -11.45 1.70
CA TYR A 124 5.22 -10.96 1.81
C TYR A 124 5.29 -9.49 1.38
N ILE A 125 6.41 -8.83 1.66
CA ILE A 125 6.69 -7.48 1.13
C ILE A 125 7.41 -7.67 -0.22
N PRO A 126 6.82 -7.27 -1.36
CA PRO A 126 7.48 -7.42 -2.65
C PRO A 126 8.77 -6.61 -2.73
N SER A 127 9.70 -7.06 -3.56
CA SER A 127 10.91 -6.27 -3.82
C SER A 127 10.55 -4.98 -4.57
N PRO A 128 11.37 -3.93 -4.50
CA PRO A 128 11.14 -2.71 -5.27
C PRO A 128 10.91 -2.96 -6.76
N LEU A 129 11.66 -3.89 -7.36
CA LEU A 129 11.49 -4.24 -8.77
C LEU A 129 10.15 -4.94 -9.03
N ASP A 130 9.67 -5.78 -8.11
CA ASP A 130 8.36 -6.42 -8.25
C ASP A 130 7.22 -5.41 -8.17
N ILE A 131 7.33 -4.43 -7.27
CA ILE A 131 6.40 -3.29 -7.20
C ILE A 131 6.42 -2.51 -8.51
N LEU A 132 7.59 -2.16 -9.04
CA LEU A 132 7.70 -1.46 -10.32
C LEU A 132 7.05 -2.23 -11.48
N LYS A 133 7.22 -3.56 -11.53
CA LYS A 133 6.57 -4.43 -12.54
C LYS A 133 5.05 -4.41 -12.42
N MET A 134 4.51 -4.52 -11.20
CA MET A 134 3.07 -4.42 -10.97
C MET A 134 2.55 -3.05 -11.44
N GLN A 135 3.24 -1.98 -11.06
CA GLN A 135 2.88 -0.61 -11.45
C GLN A 135 2.88 -0.38 -12.95
N ALA A 136 3.89 -0.90 -13.66
CA ALA A 136 3.97 -0.82 -15.11
C ALA A 136 2.78 -1.51 -15.81
N GLN A 137 2.06 -2.38 -15.10
CA GLN A 137 0.88 -3.09 -15.62
C GLN A 137 -0.43 -2.51 -15.09
N GLY A 138 -0.39 -1.37 -14.40
CA GLY A 138 -1.58 -0.78 -13.79
C GLY A 138 -2.07 -1.54 -12.55
N ARG A 139 -1.24 -2.43 -11.97
CA ARG A 139 -1.58 -3.29 -10.84
C ARG A 139 -1.02 -2.74 -9.53
N ARG A 140 -1.68 -3.07 -8.43
CA ARG A 140 -1.30 -2.72 -7.06
C ARG A 140 -1.53 -3.92 -6.17
N CYS A 141 -0.77 -4.03 -5.09
CA CYS A 141 -0.92 -5.09 -4.11
C CYS A 141 -1.28 -4.54 -2.73
N ILE A 142 -1.77 -5.44 -1.88
CA ILE A 142 -1.91 -5.26 -0.44
C ILE A 142 -1.18 -6.40 0.27
N SER A 143 -0.36 -6.04 1.26
CA SER A 143 0.48 -7.01 1.97
C SER A 143 -0.14 -7.42 3.30
N ILE A 144 -0.44 -8.70 3.44
CA ILE A 144 -1.03 -9.30 4.63
C ILE A 144 0.05 -10.07 5.39
N LEU A 145 0.75 -9.36 6.27
CA LEU A 145 1.89 -9.92 7.01
C LEU A 145 1.44 -10.63 8.29
N ARG A 146 1.52 -11.97 8.26
CA ARG A 146 0.96 -12.87 9.30
C ARG A 146 2.00 -13.66 10.10
N THR A 147 3.26 -13.21 10.14
CA THR A 147 4.31 -13.86 10.93
C THR A 147 4.44 -13.23 12.32
N PRO A 148 4.90 -13.96 13.35
CA PRO A 148 5.14 -13.38 14.68
C PRO A 148 6.08 -12.16 14.61
N LYS A 149 7.12 -12.25 13.78
CA LYS A 149 8.07 -11.16 13.53
C LYS A 149 7.38 -9.93 12.95
N ALA A 150 6.55 -10.11 11.92
CA ALA A 150 5.88 -9.00 11.26
C ALA A 150 4.91 -8.23 12.19
N LEU A 151 4.22 -8.92 13.11
CA LEU A 151 3.30 -8.27 14.03
C LEU A 151 3.98 -7.28 14.97
N VAL A 152 5.24 -7.55 15.37
CA VAL A 152 5.99 -6.71 16.30
C VAL A 152 7.01 -5.78 15.62
N GLN A 153 7.31 -6.03 14.34
CA GLN A 153 8.26 -5.26 13.57
C GLN A 153 7.73 -3.85 13.25
N ARG A 154 8.68 -2.90 13.15
CA ARG A 154 8.46 -1.58 12.55
C ARG A 154 8.98 -1.59 11.11
N PHE A 155 8.14 -1.13 10.21
CA PHE A 155 8.44 -0.97 8.79
C PHE A 155 8.84 0.48 8.51
N ASP A 156 9.09 0.80 7.24
CA ASP A 156 9.49 2.14 6.81
C ASP A 156 8.62 3.23 7.42
N HIS A 157 9.26 4.32 7.82
CA HIS A 157 8.63 5.43 8.55
C HIS A 157 8.03 5.01 9.91
N ASN A 158 8.62 3.99 10.56
CA ASN A 158 8.22 3.46 11.87
C ASN A 158 6.76 2.93 11.93
N ARG A 159 6.25 2.50 10.77
CA ARG A 159 4.88 1.97 10.66
C ARG A 159 4.78 0.61 11.33
N ASN A 160 3.69 0.36 12.04
CA ASN A 160 3.32 -1.00 12.45
C ASN A 160 2.59 -1.75 11.31
N VAL A 161 2.30 -3.03 11.49
CA VAL A 161 1.65 -3.88 10.48
C VAL A 161 0.27 -3.35 10.02
N GLN A 162 -0.52 -2.73 10.90
CA GLN A 162 -1.79 -2.13 10.51
C GLN A 162 -1.56 -0.90 9.63
N GLN A 163 -0.66 -0.01 10.05
CA GLN A 163 -0.31 1.19 9.31
C GLN A 163 0.27 0.85 7.94
N PHE A 164 0.98 -0.27 7.82
CA PHE A 164 1.48 -0.78 6.55
C PHE A 164 0.32 -1.17 5.61
N LEU A 165 -0.64 -1.99 6.08
CA LEU A 165 -1.82 -2.35 5.28
C LEU A 165 -2.66 -1.12 4.91
N VAL A 166 -2.84 -0.18 5.84
CA VAL A 166 -3.55 1.08 5.58
C VAL A 166 -2.83 1.90 4.51
N HIS A 167 -1.50 1.93 4.53
CA HIS A 167 -0.69 2.62 3.54
C HIS A 167 -0.88 2.04 2.13
N ASP A 168 -0.92 0.71 1.99
CA ASP A 168 -1.21 0.05 0.71
C ASP A 168 -2.61 0.48 0.17
N LEU A 169 -3.63 0.55 1.04
CA LEU A 169 -4.96 1.03 0.68
C LEU A 169 -4.99 2.52 0.30
N GLU A 170 -4.22 3.36 0.99
CA GLU A 170 -4.08 4.78 0.62
C GLU A 170 -3.51 4.93 -0.79
N HIS A 171 -2.51 4.13 -1.15
CA HIS A 171 -1.92 4.11 -2.48
C HIS A 171 -2.88 3.58 -3.55
N ALA A 172 -3.67 2.55 -3.22
CA ALA A 172 -4.73 2.07 -4.11
C ALA A 172 -5.76 3.18 -4.40
N TRP A 173 -6.27 3.87 -3.36
CA TRP A 173 -7.18 5.00 -3.54
C TRP A 173 -6.57 6.07 -4.45
N GLN A 174 -5.34 6.47 -4.15
CA GLN A 174 -4.58 7.45 -4.88
C GLN A 174 -4.48 7.11 -6.38
N MET A 175 -4.11 5.88 -6.72
CA MET A 175 -4.02 5.44 -8.10
C MET A 175 -5.37 5.41 -8.81
N PHE A 176 -6.39 4.82 -8.17
CA PHE A 176 -7.67 4.54 -8.84
C PHE A 176 -8.73 5.63 -8.68
N SER A 177 -8.46 6.69 -7.93
CA SER A 177 -9.36 7.84 -7.78
C SER A 177 -9.52 8.66 -9.07
N SER A 178 -8.56 8.57 -10.00
CA SER A 178 -8.59 9.25 -11.31
C SER A 178 -8.02 8.33 -12.38
N SER A 179 -8.78 8.11 -13.46
CA SER A 179 -8.32 7.33 -14.61
C SER A 179 -7.10 7.96 -15.27
N GLU A 180 -7.06 9.29 -15.38
CA GLU A 180 -5.93 10.04 -15.92
C GLU A 180 -4.67 9.83 -15.06
N SER A 181 -4.79 9.91 -13.73
CA SER A 181 -3.66 9.66 -12.83
C SER A 181 -3.16 8.22 -12.93
N SER A 182 -4.07 7.24 -12.99
CA SER A 182 -3.73 5.83 -13.14
C SER A 182 -2.95 5.56 -14.44
N ILE A 183 -3.43 6.10 -15.56
CA ILE A 183 -2.77 5.98 -16.87
C ILE A 183 -1.37 6.60 -16.82
N ALA A 184 -1.26 7.83 -16.31
CA ALA A 184 0.02 8.53 -16.27
C ALA A 184 1.04 7.84 -15.35
N GLN A 185 0.62 7.34 -14.18
CA GLN A 185 1.49 6.55 -13.29
C GLN A 185 1.95 5.25 -13.96
N THR A 186 1.04 4.55 -14.64
CA THR A 186 1.35 3.30 -15.35
C THR A 186 2.39 3.56 -16.44
N GLN A 187 2.22 4.61 -17.24
CA GLN A 187 3.16 4.99 -18.29
C GLN A 187 4.54 5.35 -17.73
N VAL A 188 4.62 6.16 -16.67
CA VAL A 188 5.92 6.47 -16.04
C VAL A 188 6.59 5.20 -15.51
N SER A 189 5.82 4.31 -14.88
CA SER A 189 6.33 3.04 -14.36
C SER A 189 6.84 2.12 -15.48
N GLN A 190 6.14 2.06 -16.62
CA GLN A 190 6.61 1.33 -17.81
C GLN A 190 7.94 1.89 -18.33
N LYS A 191 8.06 3.21 -18.43
CA LYS A 191 9.30 3.82 -18.93
C LYS A 191 10.47 3.63 -17.95
N LEU A 192 10.23 3.71 -16.64
CA LEU A 192 11.23 3.35 -15.62
C LEU A 192 11.64 1.89 -15.71
N LEU A 193 10.69 0.98 -15.91
CA LEU A 193 10.98 -0.44 -16.06
C LEU A 193 11.81 -0.72 -17.33
N ASN A 194 11.52 -0.03 -18.43
CA ASN A 194 12.31 -0.09 -19.65
C ASN A 194 13.73 0.47 -19.46
N LEU A 195 13.88 1.56 -18.70
CA LEU A 195 15.19 2.10 -18.33
C LEU A 195 16.01 1.08 -17.53
N TYR A 196 15.38 0.40 -16.56
CA TYR A 196 16.00 -0.67 -15.79
C TYR A 196 16.46 -1.82 -16.69
N TYR A 197 15.57 -2.38 -17.51
CA TYR A 197 15.91 -3.54 -18.35
C TYR A 197 16.86 -3.24 -19.51
N SER A 198 16.95 -1.99 -19.95
CA SER A 198 17.93 -1.58 -20.97
C SER A 198 19.33 -1.32 -20.41
N GLY A 199 19.53 -1.42 -19.09
CA GLY A 199 20.79 -1.12 -18.42
C GLY A 199 21.15 0.37 -18.37
N LYS A 200 20.26 1.26 -18.85
CA LYS A 200 20.52 2.69 -18.94
C LYS A 200 20.68 3.38 -17.59
N ILE A 201 20.28 2.72 -16.51
CA ILE A 201 20.39 3.23 -15.13
C ILE A 201 21.21 2.31 -14.22
N ASP A 202 21.94 1.33 -14.77
CA ASP A 202 22.73 0.38 -13.98
C ASP A 202 23.77 1.08 -13.09
N PHE A 203 24.32 2.20 -13.58
CA PHE A 203 25.25 3.04 -12.83
C PHE A 203 24.67 3.56 -11.49
N LEU A 204 23.35 3.67 -11.37
CA LEU A 204 22.69 4.06 -10.10
C LEU A 204 22.72 2.96 -9.05
N PHE A 205 23.08 1.73 -9.42
CA PHE A 205 23.19 0.59 -8.52
C PHE A 205 24.64 0.32 -8.06
N GLU A 206 25.62 1.10 -8.54
CA GLU A 206 27.05 0.90 -8.23
C GLU A 206 27.42 1.34 -6.80
N ASN A 207 26.61 2.19 -6.15
CA ASN A 207 26.81 2.60 -4.77
C ASN A 207 25.55 2.47 -3.93
N GLU A 208 25.72 2.22 -2.62
CA GLU A 208 24.61 1.91 -1.71
C GLU A 208 23.62 3.07 -1.55
N ALA A 209 24.10 4.33 -1.56
CA ALA A 209 23.26 5.51 -1.36
C ALA A 209 22.28 5.69 -2.52
N THR A 210 22.74 5.65 -3.77
CA THR A 210 21.88 5.77 -4.94
C THR A 210 21.03 4.52 -5.14
N THR A 211 21.55 3.34 -4.78
CA THR A 211 20.78 2.08 -4.78
C THR A 211 19.57 2.17 -3.87
N LYS A 212 19.74 2.66 -2.64
CA LYS A 212 18.62 2.87 -1.71
C LYS A 212 17.60 3.84 -2.26
N SER A 213 18.05 4.93 -2.87
CA SER A 213 17.14 5.95 -3.41
C SER A 213 16.40 5.50 -4.68
N ILE A 214 17.03 4.74 -5.58
CA ILE A 214 16.34 4.19 -6.75
C ILE A 214 15.38 3.07 -6.34
N ASN A 215 15.75 2.22 -5.37
CA ASN A 215 14.85 1.24 -4.78
C ASN A 215 13.67 1.92 -4.09
N TYR A 216 13.90 3.03 -3.40
CA TYR A 216 12.80 3.84 -2.87
C TYR A 216 11.86 4.23 -4.00
N ILE A 217 12.33 4.85 -5.08
CA ILE A 217 11.50 5.23 -6.24
C ILE A 217 10.71 4.04 -6.82
N PHE A 218 11.33 2.86 -6.94
CA PHE A 218 10.69 1.66 -7.48
C PHE A 218 9.60 1.10 -6.55
N SER A 219 9.85 1.15 -5.25
CA SER A 219 8.91 0.68 -4.21
C SER A 219 7.85 1.71 -3.83
N ASP A 220 8.11 2.98 -4.14
CA ASP A 220 7.26 4.10 -3.78
C ASP A 220 6.03 4.05 -4.68
N MET A 221 4.95 3.51 -4.13
CA MET A 221 3.63 3.41 -4.77
C MET A 221 2.95 4.79 -4.94
N ASN A 222 3.77 5.85 -4.97
CA ASN A 222 3.35 7.22 -5.02
C ASN A 222 2.55 7.57 -6.27
N THR A 223 1.65 8.51 -6.06
CA THR A 223 0.49 8.80 -6.92
C THR A 223 0.78 9.74 -8.08
N HIS A 224 1.90 10.45 -8.03
CA HIS A 224 2.10 11.59 -8.90
C HIS A 224 3.31 11.37 -9.79
N PRO A 225 3.11 11.22 -11.12
CA PRO A 225 4.18 11.14 -12.11
C PRO A 225 5.29 12.19 -11.89
N GLN A 226 4.89 13.42 -11.57
CA GLN A 226 5.82 14.52 -11.28
C GLN A 226 6.74 14.21 -10.08
N HIS A 227 6.21 13.62 -9.01
CA HIS A 227 7.02 13.27 -7.84
C HIS A 227 8.07 12.23 -8.21
N THR A 228 7.67 11.17 -8.92
CA THR A 228 8.58 10.14 -9.43
C THR A 228 9.71 10.74 -10.28
N LEU A 229 9.38 11.66 -11.19
CA LEU A 229 10.37 12.35 -12.03
C LEU A 229 11.33 13.23 -11.22
N LEU A 230 10.82 13.98 -10.23
CA LEU A 230 11.62 14.82 -9.36
C LEU A 230 12.54 13.98 -8.47
N SER A 231 12.05 12.87 -7.92
CA SER A 231 12.86 11.92 -7.16
C SER A 231 13.97 11.34 -8.02
N LEU A 232 13.66 10.89 -9.25
CA LEU A 232 14.68 10.38 -10.18
C LEU A 232 15.74 11.44 -10.49
N LYS A 233 15.32 12.69 -10.73
CA LYS A 233 16.24 13.82 -10.91
C LYS A 233 17.17 13.99 -9.70
N SER A 234 16.62 13.91 -8.49
CA SER A 234 17.42 14.01 -7.26
C SER A 234 18.44 12.90 -7.17
N VAL A 235 18.06 11.65 -7.46
CA VAL A 235 18.98 10.50 -7.43
C VAL A 235 20.13 10.67 -8.43
N LEU A 236 19.83 11.14 -9.64
CA LEU A 236 20.87 11.43 -10.64
C LEU A 236 21.82 12.52 -10.15
N LEU A 237 21.30 13.61 -9.59
CA LEU A 237 22.13 14.67 -9.02
C LEU A 237 23.02 14.16 -7.89
N ASP A 238 22.48 13.31 -7.02
CA ASP A 238 23.24 12.75 -5.90
C ASP A 238 24.32 11.77 -6.38
N TYR A 239 24.04 10.96 -7.40
CA TYR A 239 25.07 10.13 -8.07
C TYR A 239 26.23 10.99 -8.59
N TYR A 240 25.95 12.07 -9.32
CA TYR A 240 27.00 12.94 -9.86
C TYR A 240 27.82 13.62 -8.77
N LYS A 241 27.19 14.06 -7.67
CA LYS A 241 27.92 14.62 -6.53
C LYS A 241 28.90 13.62 -5.93
N ILE A 242 28.47 12.36 -5.78
CA ILE A 242 29.32 11.30 -5.24
C ILE A 242 30.52 11.05 -6.16
N GLN A 243 30.29 10.96 -7.47
CA GLN A 243 31.36 10.67 -8.45
C GLN A 243 32.41 11.77 -8.54
N THR A 244 32.04 13.03 -8.28
CA THR A 244 32.94 14.17 -8.50
C THR A 244 33.46 14.81 -7.23
N GLY A 245 32.90 14.44 -6.07
CA GLY A 245 33.28 15.00 -4.77
C GLY A 245 32.90 16.48 -4.59
N VAL A 246 32.08 17.04 -5.48
CA VAL A 246 31.77 18.47 -5.50
C VAL A 246 30.56 18.80 -4.62
N ASN A 247 30.71 19.82 -3.77
CA ASN A 247 29.65 20.32 -2.89
C ASN A 247 28.64 21.21 -3.63
N LYS A 248 27.43 21.37 -3.06
CA LYS A 248 26.20 21.99 -3.62
C LYS A 248 26.32 23.29 -4.45
N LEU A 249 27.42 24.01 -4.38
CA LEU A 249 27.62 25.34 -4.98
C LEU A 249 28.46 25.34 -6.27
N ASP A 250 29.22 24.28 -6.54
CA ASP A 250 30.06 24.18 -7.73
C ASP A 250 29.47 23.12 -8.66
N PHE A 251 28.48 23.49 -9.47
CA PHE A 251 27.90 22.54 -10.41
C PHE A 251 28.97 22.10 -11.43
N LEU A 252 29.20 20.79 -11.55
CA LEU A 252 29.79 20.16 -12.73
C LEU A 252 29.16 20.76 -13.98
N THR A 253 29.95 20.86 -15.05
CA THR A 253 29.54 21.45 -16.33
C THR A 253 28.11 21.00 -16.66
N GLU A 254 27.21 21.98 -16.69
CA GLU A 254 25.77 21.83 -16.95
C GLU A 254 25.49 20.84 -18.09
N GLN A 255 26.43 20.71 -19.04
CA GLN A 255 26.46 19.76 -20.13
C GLN A 255 26.35 18.27 -19.75
N GLU A 256 27.12 17.71 -18.81
CA GLU A 256 27.07 16.24 -18.57
C GLU A 256 25.78 15.85 -17.82
N PHE A 257 25.39 16.63 -16.82
CA PHE A 257 24.08 16.46 -16.18
C PHE A 257 22.95 16.68 -17.19
N SER A 258 23.02 17.73 -18.03
CA SER A 258 22.01 17.97 -19.07
C SER A 258 21.97 16.83 -20.09
N ARG A 259 23.11 16.24 -20.47
CA ARG A 259 23.16 15.08 -21.37
C ARG A 259 22.46 13.87 -20.76
N GLN A 260 22.73 13.58 -19.50
CA GLN A 260 22.23 12.37 -18.84
C GLN A 260 20.77 12.53 -18.41
N TRP A 261 20.41 13.72 -17.94
CA TRP A 261 19.02 14.12 -17.76
C TRP A 261 18.25 14.09 -19.09
N LYS A 262 18.84 14.55 -20.21
CA LYS A 262 18.23 14.41 -21.54
C LYS A 262 18.08 12.96 -21.96
N LEU A 263 19.06 12.09 -21.71
CA LEU A 263 18.94 10.66 -22.02
C LEU A 263 17.78 10.00 -21.25
N VAL A 264 17.66 10.34 -19.97
CA VAL A 264 16.57 9.89 -19.11
C VAL A 264 15.24 10.49 -19.59
N CYS A 265 15.15 11.81 -19.79
CA CYS A 265 13.95 12.48 -20.29
C CYS A 265 13.51 11.99 -21.67
N ASN A 266 14.43 11.79 -22.61
CA ASN A 266 14.13 11.28 -23.96
C ASN A 266 13.67 9.81 -23.92
N SER A 267 14.01 9.08 -22.87
CA SER A 267 13.48 7.73 -22.63
C SER A 267 12.16 7.76 -21.84
N LEU A 268 11.79 8.91 -21.27
CA LEU A 268 10.59 9.16 -20.46
C LEU A 268 9.49 9.93 -21.21
N VAL A 269 9.74 10.48 -22.41
CA VAL A 269 8.78 11.08 -23.35
C VAL A 269 8.47 10.08 -24.44
#